data_AF-A0A1E4LT86-F1
#
_entry.id   AF-A0A1E4LT86-F1
#
_cell.length_a   1.000
_cell.length_b   1.000
_cell.length_c   1.000
_cell.angle_alpha   90.00
_cell.angle_beta   90.00
_cell.angle_gamma   90.00
#
_symmetry.space_group_name_H-M   'P 1'
#
loop_
_entity.id
_entity.type
_entity.pdbx_description
1 polymer ?
#
loop_
_entity_poly.entity_id
_entity_poly.type
_entity_poly.pdbx_seq_one_letter_code
_entity_poly.pdbx_strand_id
1 'polypeptide(L)'
;MTDKVFYMPFDVNGPQALFAQMEYGNMQGSMKKNQIEIDREIEKGNMAVEVWYDGKKAPFLAGLSEGQVYIRGHGMPGFRSIEGGRGGERVDYHTVVDRIIASGLRKTFAGKIKCFNCHSAETGVVGSDPEVEGPPFARLIADEMYTRGYKFCTFYGYLGAVDSFAKDGSAGKHKYARGLGGVELGRASEGRIQFRPTIKFSKPNIFKRIFA
;
A
#
# COMPACT_ATOMS: atom_id res chain seq x y z
N MET A 1 11.88 -0.54 18.88
CA MET A 1 10.92 -1.49 18.30
C MET A 1 9.99 -0.71 17.38
N THR A 2 9.68 -1.21 16.18
CA THR A 2 8.73 -0.53 15.29
C THR A 2 7.68 -1.52 14.82
N ASP A 3 6.45 -1.30 15.25
CA ASP A 3 5.32 -2.16 14.90
C ASP A 3 5.02 -2.10 13.40
N LYS A 4 4.75 -3.26 12.82
CA LYS A 4 4.51 -3.42 11.39
C LYS A 4 3.21 -4.16 11.12
N VAL A 5 2.43 -3.61 10.21
CA VAL A 5 1.24 -4.27 9.66
C VAL A 5 1.45 -4.51 8.19
N PHE A 6 1.38 -5.76 7.75
CA PHE A 6 1.26 -6.11 6.34
C PHE A 6 -0.22 -6.19 5.99
N TYR A 7 -0.74 -5.08 5.46
CA TYR A 7 -2.15 -4.90 5.17
C TYR A 7 -2.49 -5.39 3.77
N MET A 8 -3.43 -6.32 3.69
CA MET A 8 -3.98 -6.89 2.46
C MET A 8 -5.38 -6.32 2.26
N PRO A 9 -5.57 -5.34 1.36
CA PRO A 9 -6.86 -4.69 1.14
C PRO A 9 -7.84 -5.54 0.31
N PHE A 10 -7.59 -6.83 0.12
CA PHE A 10 -8.41 -7.73 -0.69
C PHE A 10 -9.38 -8.49 0.20
N ASP A 11 -10.65 -8.57 -0.21
CA ASP A 11 -11.70 -9.19 0.61
C ASP A 11 -11.52 -10.70 0.63
N VAL A 12 -11.22 -11.26 1.81
CA VAL A 12 -11.01 -12.70 1.99
C VAL A 12 -12.26 -13.53 1.71
N ASN A 13 -13.43 -12.91 1.72
CA ASN A 13 -14.70 -13.57 1.41
C ASN A 13 -15.06 -13.47 -0.08
N GLY A 14 -14.30 -12.70 -0.86
CA GLY A 14 -14.51 -12.54 -2.29
C GLY A 14 -14.01 -13.74 -3.11
N PRO A 15 -14.63 -14.03 -4.27
CA PRO A 15 -14.24 -15.17 -5.12
C PRO A 15 -12.81 -15.04 -5.65
N GLN A 16 -12.28 -13.82 -5.75
CA GLN A 16 -10.93 -13.54 -6.24
C GLN A 16 -9.88 -13.50 -5.11
N ALA A 17 -10.27 -13.72 -3.86
CA ALA A 17 -9.36 -13.78 -2.70
C ALA A 17 -8.28 -14.84 -2.88
N LEU A 18 -8.60 -15.92 -3.59
CA LEU A 18 -7.72 -17.04 -3.86
C LEU A 18 -6.38 -16.58 -4.46
N PHE A 19 -6.39 -15.64 -5.40
CA PHE A 19 -5.17 -15.14 -6.04
C PHE A 19 -4.26 -14.41 -5.07
N ALA A 20 -4.84 -13.61 -4.17
CA ALA A 20 -4.08 -12.98 -3.10
C ALA A 20 -3.57 -13.99 -2.08
N GLN A 21 -4.37 -15.00 -1.72
CA GLN A 21 -3.98 -16.06 -0.81
C GLN A 21 -2.85 -16.93 -1.37
N MET A 22 -2.84 -17.22 -2.68
CA MET A 22 -1.76 -17.93 -3.37
C MET A 22 -0.44 -17.16 -3.41
N GLU A 23 -0.47 -15.84 -3.25
CA GLU A 23 0.73 -15.02 -3.31
C GLU A 23 1.23 -14.54 -1.95
N TYR A 24 0.32 -14.27 -1.03
CA TYR A 24 0.64 -13.60 0.24
C TYR A 24 0.16 -14.38 1.47
N GLY A 25 -0.86 -15.22 1.30
CA GLY A 25 -1.57 -15.88 2.39
C GLY A 25 -1.01 -17.25 2.75
N ASN A 26 -1.88 -18.08 3.32
CA ASN A 26 -1.51 -19.35 3.95
C ASN A 26 -1.90 -20.59 3.13
N MET A 27 -2.20 -20.42 1.83
CA MET A 27 -2.63 -21.53 0.99
C MET A 27 -1.53 -22.59 0.84
N GLN A 28 -1.89 -23.88 0.89
CA GLN A 28 -0.93 -24.96 0.73
C GLN A 28 -0.27 -24.89 -0.66
N GLY A 29 1.07 -25.00 -0.70
CA GLY A 29 1.85 -24.88 -1.94
C GLY A 29 2.11 -23.45 -2.41
N SER A 30 1.59 -22.43 -1.70
CA SER A 30 1.86 -21.02 -1.99
C SER A 30 3.16 -20.52 -1.36
N MET A 31 3.71 -19.44 -1.93
CA MET A 31 4.72 -18.65 -1.23
C MET A 31 4.04 -17.77 -0.18
N LYS A 32 4.29 -18.04 1.11
CA LYS A 32 3.76 -17.25 2.24
C LYS A 32 4.51 -15.92 2.41
N LYS A 33 4.45 -15.04 1.41
CA LYS A 33 5.30 -13.84 1.34
C LYS A 33 5.17 -12.93 2.57
N ASN A 34 3.98 -12.82 3.17
CA ASN A 34 3.80 -12.01 4.37
C ASN A 34 4.37 -12.70 5.61
N GLN A 35 4.11 -14.00 5.79
CA GLN A 35 4.65 -14.75 6.93
C GLN A 35 6.18 -14.72 6.97
N ILE A 36 6.84 -14.93 5.82
CA ILE A 36 8.31 -14.86 5.72
C ILE A 36 8.85 -13.51 6.22
N GLU A 37 8.15 -12.42 5.89
CA GLU A 37 8.56 -11.08 6.32
C GLU A 37 8.20 -10.78 7.77
N ILE A 38 7.10 -11.33 8.27
CA ILE A 38 6.73 -11.27 9.70
C ILE A 38 7.78 -11.98 10.55
N ASP A 39 8.13 -13.22 10.20
CA ASP A 39 9.12 -14.03 10.90
C ASP A 39 10.46 -13.27 10.98
N ARG A 40 10.89 -12.70 9.84
CA ARG A 40 12.11 -11.89 9.79
C ARG A 40 12.06 -10.63 10.66
N GLU A 41 10.90 -10.01 10.82
CA GLU A 41 10.77 -8.85 11.71
C GLU A 41 10.76 -9.25 13.18
N ILE A 42 10.16 -10.40 13.50
CA ILE A 42 10.21 -11.01 14.84
C ILE A 42 11.66 -11.37 15.20
N GLU A 43 12.43 -11.95 14.28
CA GLU A 43 13.86 -12.25 14.48
C GLU A 43 14.69 -10.99 14.80
N LYS A 44 14.28 -9.81 14.33
CA LYS A 44 14.91 -8.52 14.65
C LYS A 44 14.38 -7.90 15.94
N GLY A 45 13.49 -8.57 16.65
CA GLY A 45 12.82 -8.06 17.85
C GLY A 45 11.76 -6.99 17.57
N ASN A 46 11.17 -6.95 16.37
CA ASN A 46 10.04 -6.09 16.05
C ASN A 46 8.71 -6.87 16.13
N MET A 47 7.63 -6.19 16.48
CA MET A 47 6.30 -6.75 16.29
C MET A 47 5.86 -6.58 14.83
N ALA A 48 5.35 -7.66 14.24
CA ALA A 48 4.78 -7.64 12.89
C ALA A 48 3.56 -8.56 12.80
N VAL A 49 2.52 -8.10 12.11
CA VAL A 49 1.31 -8.89 11.85
C VAL A 49 0.85 -8.74 10.41
N GLU A 50 0.15 -9.76 9.90
CA GLU A 50 -0.67 -9.61 8.71
C GLU A 50 -2.09 -9.24 9.10
N VAL A 51 -2.70 -8.34 8.31
CA VAL A 51 -4.11 -7.97 8.47
C VAL A 51 -4.76 -8.03 7.09
N TRP A 52 -5.75 -8.88 6.95
CA TRP A 52 -6.56 -9.01 5.75
C TRP A 52 -7.88 -8.28 5.92
N TYR A 53 -8.40 -7.68 4.84
CA TYR A 53 -9.74 -7.13 4.86
C TYR A 53 -10.78 -8.25 4.86
N ASP A 54 -11.64 -8.27 5.88
CA ASP A 54 -12.73 -9.23 6.05
C ASP A 54 -14.06 -8.56 6.47
N GLY A 55 -14.13 -7.22 6.35
CA GLY A 55 -15.26 -6.40 6.81
C GLY A 55 -15.30 -6.16 8.31
N LYS A 56 -14.34 -6.67 9.10
CA LYS A 56 -14.27 -6.48 10.55
C LYS A 56 -13.09 -5.61 10.96
N LYS A 57 -13.17 -5.07 12.18
CA LYS A 57 -12.05 -4.35 12.79
C LYS A 57 -10.97 -5.34 13.22
N ALA A 58 -9.73 -5.09 12.82
CA ALA A 58 -8.57 -5.81 13.30
C ALA A 58 -8.04 -5.14 14.58
N PRO A 59 -8.05 -5.82 15.75
CA PRO A 59 -7.67 -5.18 17.03
C PRO A 59 -6.27 -4.58 17.02
N PHE A 60 -5.29 -5.25 16.39
CA PHE A 60 -3.92 -4.74 16.29
C PHE A 60 -3.86 -3.43 15.48
N LEU A 61 -4.52 -3.38 14.33
CA LEU A 61 -4.58 -2.16 13.51
C LEU A 61 -5.33 -1.03 14.22
N ALA A 62 -6.39 -1.36 14.96
CA ALA A 62 -7.17 -0.38 15.74
C ALA A 62 -6.41 0.17 16.95
N GLY A 63 -5.53 -0.63 17.56
CA GLY A 63 -4.65 -0.23 18.66
C GLY A 63 -3.42 0.56 18.22
N LEU A 64 -3.10 0.55 16.92
CA LEU A 64 -1.88 1.14 16.39
C LEU A 64 -1.93 2.68 16.39
N SER A 65 -1.10 3.33 17.20
CA SER A 65 -0.94 4.79 17.24
C SER A 65 0.21 5.29 16.36
N GLU A 66 1.30 4.53 16.30
CA GLU A 66 2.50 4.78 15.49
C GLU A 66 2.98 3.46 14.87
N GLY A 67 4.01 3.50 14.01
CA GLY A 67 4.56 2.31 13.36
C GLY A 67 4.48 2.38 11.84
N GLN A 68 4.35 1.23 11.19
CA GLN A 68 4.40 1.13 9.72
C GLN A 68 3.31 0.19 9.19
N VAL A 69 2.44 0.72 8.34
CA VAL A 69 1.49 -0.09 7.57
C VAL A 69 2.01 -0.24 6.15
N TYR A 70 2.19 -1.48 5.72
CA TYR A 70 2.57 -1.85 4.37
C TYR A 70 1.31 -2.31 3.64
N ILE A 71 0.78 -1.49 2.73
CA ILE A 71 -0.31 -1.87 1.83
C ILE A 71 0.31 -2.72 0.72
N ARG A 72 -0.11 -3.98 0.60
CA ARG A 72 0.50 -4.99 -0.27
C ARG A 72 -0.38 -5.28 -1.48
N GLY A 73 0.26 -5.67 -2.58
CA GLY A 73 -0.38 -6.04 -3.84
C GLY A 73 0.57 -5.81 -5.02
N HIS A 74 0.04 -5.92 -6.22
CA HIS A 74 0.70 -5.59 -7.48
C HIS A 74 0.26 -4.20 -7.94
N GLY A 75 1.21 -3.41 -8.41
CA GLY A 75 0.97 -2.04 -8.89
C GLY A 75 1.66 -1.82 -10.22
N MET A 76 1.15 -0.84 -10.96
CA MET A 76 1.66 -0.40 -12.25
C MET A 76 1.80 1.13 -12.24
N PRO A 77 2.71 1.71 -13.03
CA PRO A 77 2.90 3.16 -13.10
C PRO A 77 1.59 3.90 -13.41
N GLY A 78 1.22 4.86 -12.56
CA GLY A 78 0.03 5.70 -12.72
C GLY A 78 -1.33 5.01 -12.61
N PHE A 79 -1.38 3.71 -12.31
CA PHE A 79 -2.66 3.01 -12.13
C PHE A 79 -3.33 3.49 -10.84
N ARG A 80 -4.65 3.67 -10.90
CA ARG A 80 -5.49 4.03 -9.75
C ARG A 80 -5.73 2.88 -8.78
N SER A 81 -5.33 1.67 -9.14
CA SER A 81 -5.66 0.43 -8.47
C SER A 81 -4.45 -0.47 -8.24
N ILE A 82 -4.63 -1.43 -7.34
CA ILE A 82 -3.68 -2.52 -7.08
C ILE A 82 -4.39 -3.86 -7.14
N GLU A 83 -3.64 -4.92 -7.43
CA GLU A 83 -4.17 -6.26 -7.64
C GLU A 83 -3.61 -7.25 -6.60
N GLY A 84 -4.45 -8.15 -6.09
CA GLY A 84 -4.07 -9.05 -4.99
C GLY A 84 -3.14 -10.18 -5.38
N GLY A 85 -3.16 -10.55 -6.65
CA GLY A 85 -2.32 -11.54 -7.31
C GLY A 85 -2.70 -11.52 -8.79
N ARG A 86 -1.88 -12.07 -9.68
CA ARG A 86 -2.21 -12.03 -11.13
C ARG A 86 -3.56 -12.71 -11.42
N GLY A 87 -4.49 -11.98 -12.03
CA GLY A 87 -5.88 -12.41 -12.27
C GLY A 87 -6.81 -12.25 -11.05
N GLY A 88 -6.33 -11.61 -10.00
CA GLY A 88 -7.02 -11.46 -8.72
C GLY A 88 -7.91 -10.23 -8.62
N GLU A 89 -8.40 -9.98 -7.40
CA GLU A 89 -9.19 -8.79 -7.13
C GLU A 89 -8.35 -7.54 -7.37
N ARG A 90 -8.94 -6.60 -8.10
CA ARG A 90 -8.40 -5.26 -8.32
C ARG A 90 -9.16 -4.25 -7.47
N VAL A 91 -8.43 -3.53 -6.64
CA VAL A 91 -8.99 -2.54 -5.71
C VAL A 91 -8.42 -1.16 -6.03
N ASP A 92 -9.30 -0.20 -6.29
CA ASP A 92 -8.90 1.19 -6.47
C ASP A 92 -8.46 1.84 -5.15
N TYR A 93 -7.81 2.99 -5.24
CA TYR A 93 -7.29 3.69 -4.06
C TYR A 93 -8.38 4.12 -3.07
N HIS A 94 -9.59 4.45 -3.54
CA HIS A 94 -10.71 4.77 -2.64
C HIS A 94 -11.09 3.54 -1.82
N THR A 95 -11.23 2.39 -2.48
CA THR A 95 -11.56 1.10 -1.87
C THR A 95 -10.49 0.67 -0.87
N VAL A 96 -9.21 0.84 -1.21
CA VAL A 96 -8.10 0.58 -0.26
C VAL A 96 -8.24 1.45 0.99
N VAL A 97 -8.54 2.74 0.83
CA VAL A 97 -8.74 3.66 1.97
C VAL A 97 -9.99 3.30 2.76
N ASP A 98 -11.10 2.97 2.11
CA ASP A 98 -12.32 2.51 2.79
C ASP A 98 -12.05 1.28 3.64
N ARG A 99 -11.35 0.30 3.06
CA ARG A 99 -11.05 -0.97 3.71
C ARG A 99 -10.12 -0.80 4.90
N ILE A 100 -9.03 -0.02 4.79
CA ILE A 100 -8.11 0.17 5.93
C ILE A 100 -8.77 0.94 7.09
N ILE A 101 -9.68 1.86 6.78
CA ILE A 101 -10.49 2.58 7.78
C ILE A 101 -11.47 1.62 8.44
N ALA A 102 -12.18 0.81 7.66
CA ALA A 102 -13.12 -0.20 8.15
C ALA A 102 -12.41 -1.26 9.02
N SER A 103 -11.19 -1.65 8.65
CA SER A 103 -10.31 -2.51 9.44
C SER A 103 -9.83 -1.87 10.75
N GLY A 104 -10.08 -0.57 10.97
CA GLY A 104 -9.97 0.08 12.27
C GLY A 104 -8.84 1.09 12.41
N LEU A 105 -8.09 1.43 11.35
CA LEU A 105 -7.03 2.42 11.45
C LEU A 105 -7.60 3.78 11.93
N ARG A 106 -7.06 4.31 13.01
CA ARG A 106 -7.58 5.53 13.64
C ARG A 106 -7.06 6.79 12.97
N LYS A 107 -7.87 7.86 12.91
CA LYS A 107 -7.46 9.17 12.37
C LYS A 107 -6.25 9.79 13.09
N THR A 108 -6.03 9.41 14.34
CA THR A 108 -4.89 9.82 15.17
C THR A 108 -3.61 9.04 14.89
N PHE A 109 -3.62 8.07 13.98
CA PHE A 109 -2.42 7.32 13.61
C PHE A 109 -1.36 8.27 13.01
N ALA A 110 -0.19 8.31 13.63
CA ALA A 110 0.93 9.20 13.28
C ALA A 110 2.11 8.44 12.65
N GLY A 111 1.88 7.20 12.19
CA GLY A 111 2.92 6.36 11.60
C GLY A 111 3.12 6.54 10.09
N LYS A 112 3.77 5.54 9.51
CA LYS A 112 4.12 5.48 8.08
C LYS A 112 3.17 4.55 7.35
N ILE A 113 2.58 5.02 6.26
CA ILE A 113 1.80 4.20 5.32
C ILE A 113 2.64 4.03 4.06
N LYS A 114 2.93 2.78 3.71
CA LYS A 114 3.81 2.41 2.60
C LYS A 114 2.99 1.62 1.59
N CYS A 115 2.76 2.19 0.42
CA CYS A 115 2.19 1.48 -0.73
C CYS A 115 3.26 0.53 -1.28
N PHE A 116 3.41 -0.63 -0.63
CA PHE A 116 4.41 -1.65 -0.94
C PHE A 116 3.92 -2.52 -2.09
N ASN A 117 3.78 -1.87 -3.24
CA ASN A 117 3.44 -2.42 -4.54
C ASN A 117 4.39 -1.79 -5.57
N CYS A 118 4.65 -2.51 -6.66
CA CYS A 118 5.56 -2.07 -7.73
C CYS A 118 5.10 -0.72 -8.31
N HIS A 119 6.06 0.12 -8.69
CA HIS A 119 5.84 1.39 -9.41
C HIS A 119 4.88 2.38 -8.72
N SER A 120 4.65 2.24 -7.43
CA SER A 120 3.65 3.02 -6.69
C SER A 120 4.00 4.50 -6.51
N ALA A 121 5.26 4.86 -6.78
CA ALA A 121 5.73 6.24 -6.86
C ALA A 121 5.80 6.81 -8.29
N GLU A 122 5.43 6.03 -9.31
CA GLU A 122 5.58 6.42 -10.71
C GLU A 122 4.27 6.90 -11.32
N THR A 123 4.38 7.93 -12.16
CA THR A 123 3.27 8.44 -12.97
C THR A 123 3.03 7.57 -14.20
N GLY A 124 1.81 7.58 -14.71
CA GLY A 124 1.43 6.93 -15.96
C GLY A 124 1.01 7.94 -17.02
N VAL A 125 0.88 7.49 -18.26
CA VAL A 125 0.39 8.30 -19.38
C VAL A 125 -1.13 8.16 -19.46
N VAL A 126 -1.86 9.21 -19.12
CA VAL A 126 -3.34 9.20 -19.18
C VAL A 126 -3.81 8.80 -20.58
N GLY A 127 -4.75 7.86 -20.65
CA GLY A 127 -5.28 7.32 -21.90
C GLY A 127 -4.53 6.10 -22.45
N SER A 128 -3.41 5.68 -21.86
CA SER A 128 -2.74 4.44 -22.25
C SER A 128 -3.48 3.18 -21.79
N ASP A 129 -4.24 3.29 -20.71
CA ASP A 129 -5.08 2.24 -20.13
C ASP A 129 -6.21 2.93 -19.32
N PRO A 130 -7.45 2.40 -19.29
CA PRO A 130 -8.55 2.97 -18.50
C PRO A 130 -8.28 3.08 -16.99
N GLU A 131 -7.31 2.34 -16.46
CA GLU A 131 -6.90 2.39 -15.05
C GLU A 131 -5.87 3.50 -14.76
N VAL A 132 -5.28 4.12 -15.78
CA VAL A 132 -4.25 5.15 -15.60
C VAL A 132 -4.89 6.49 -15.28
N GLU A 133 -4.78 6.91 -14.02
CA GLU A 133 -5.19 8.24 -13.55
C GLU A 133 -4.14 9.31 -13.88
N GLY A 134 -2.88 8.89 -14.04
CA GLY A 134 -1.72 9.75 -14.28
C GLY A 134 -0.83 9.91 -13.04
N PRO A 135 -1.31 10.45 -11.89
CA PRO A 135 -0.54 10.53 -10.66
C PRO A 135 -0.14 9.15 -10.10
N PRO A 136 0.94 9.08 -9.28
CA PRO A 136 1.32 7.84 -8.63
C PRO A 136 0.25 7.30 -7.66
N PHE A 137 0.08 5.99 -7.58
CA PHE A 137 -0.87 5.36 -6.67
C PHE A 137 -0.68 5.81 -5.20
N ALA A 138 0.56 5.92 -4.74
CA ALA A 138 0.86 6.38 -3.38
C ALA A 138 0.46 7.85 -3.13
N ARG A 139 0.46 8.70 -4.17
CA ARG A 139 -0.08 10.06 -4.11
C ARG A 139 -1.59 10.03 -3.91
N LEU A 140 -2.30 9.20 -4.68
CA LEU A 140 -3.76 9.07 -4.61
C LEU A 140 -4.20 8.63 -3.21
N ILE A 141 -3.55 7.61 -2.64
CA ILE A 141 -3.78 7.16 -1.25
C ILE A 141 -3.51 8.30 -0.24
N ALA A 142 -2.39 9.01 -0.38
CA ALA A 142 -2.02 10.09 0.53
C ALA A 142 -3.06 11.21 0.55
N ASP A 143 -3.52 11.64 -0.63
CA ASP A 143 -4.47 12.73 -0.78
C ASP A 143 -5.87 12.32 -0.27
N GLU A 144 -6.30 11.09 -0.56
CA GLU A 144 -7.58 10.55 -0.10
C GLU A 144 -7.63 10.38 1.42
N MET A 145 -6.61 9.75 2.01
CA MET A 145 -6.54 9.60 3.48
C MET A 145 -6.47 10.95 4.18
N TYR A 146 -5.71 11.90 3.62
CA TYR A 146 -5.65 13.26 4.16
C TYR A 146 -7.02 13.93 4.10
N THR A 147 -7.74 13.80 2.99
CA THR A 147 -9.11 14.33 2.83
C THR A 147 -10.06 13.76 3.88
N ARG A 148 -9.91 12.48 4.25
CA ARG A 148 -10.70 11.80 5.31
C ARG A 148 -10.26 12.10 6.75
N GLY A 149 -9.23 12.92 6.92
CA GLY A 149 -8.78 13.42 8.23
C GLY A 149 -7.59 12.69 8.85
N TYR A 150 -6.89 11.83 8.10
CA TYR A 150 -5.65 11.18 8.54
C TYR A 150 -4.46 12.13 8.34
N LYS A 151 -4.38 13.16 9.19
CA LYS A 151 -3.48 14.31 9.01
C LYS A 151 -2.04 14.07 9.46
N PHE A 152 -1.80 13.06 10.29
CA PHE A 152 -0.50 12.80 10.93
C PHE A 152 0.31 11.69 10.25
N CYS A 153 -0.25 11.02 9.25
CA CYS A 153 0.42 9.94 8.54
C CYS A 153 1.50 10.47 7.59
N THR A 154 2.57 9.69 7.41
CA THR A 154 3.54 9.88 6.32
C THR A 154 3.37 8.79 5.28
N PHE A 155 3.32 9.17 4.00
CA PHE A 155 3.02 8.26 2.90
C PHE A 155 4.25 7.99 2.06
N TYR A 156 4.41 6.75 1.64
CA TYR A 156 5.53 6.34 0.79
C TYR A 156 5.07 5.45 -0.37
N GLY A 157 5.66 5.69 -1.53
CA GLY A 157 5.61 4.79 -2.69
C GLY A 157 7.02 4.36 -3.10
N TYR A 158 7.11 3.52 -4.13
CA TYR A 158 8.36 2.95 -4.61
C TYR A 158 8.52 3.12 -6.12
N LEU A 159 9.74 3.44 -6.54
CA LEU A 159 10.18 3.40 -7.93
C LEU A 159 10.55 1.95 -8.30
N GLY A 160 10.24 1.56 -9.52
CA GLY A 160 10.51 0.25 -10.09
C GLY A 160 9.65 -0.87 -9.53
N ALA A 161 9.94 -2.08 -10.01
CA ALA A 161 9.44 -3.31 -9.41
C ALA A 161 10.14 -3.54 -8.06
N VAL A 162 9.38 -3.87 -7.01
CA VAL A 162 9.95 -4.06 -5.67
C VAL A 162 9.94 -5.54 -5.31
N ASP A 163 11.08 -6.05 -4.84
CA ASP A 163 11.15 -7.42 -4.35
C ASP A 163 10.21 -7.62 -3.15
N SER A 164 9.42 -8.69 -3.18
CA SER A 164 8.49 -9.01 -2.10
C SER A 164 9.20 -9.44 -0.82
N PHE A 165 10.37 -10.07 -0.97
CA PHE A 165 11.23 -10.63 0.07
C PHE A 165 12.69 -10.19 -0.12
N ALA A 166 13.51 -10.26 0.92
CA ALA A 166 14.92 -9.97 0.75
C ALA A 166 15.65 -11.05 -0.05
N LYS A 167 16.51 -10.58 -0.96
CA LYS A 167 17.38 -11.36 -1.82
C LYS A 167 18.80 -10.86 -1.66
N ASP A 168 19.75 -11.66 -2.11
CA ASP A 168 21.13 -11.19 -2.26
C ASP A 168 21.21 -10.19 -3.42
N GLY A 169 22.05 -9.18 -3.25
CA GLY A 169 22.23 -8.09 -4.21
C GLY A 169 23.46 -7.26 -3.85
N SER A 170 23.64 -6.13 -4.52
CA SER A 170 24.89 -5.33 -4.42
C SER A 170 25.21 -4.84 -3.00
N ALA A 171 24.20 -4.72 -2.15
CA ALA A 171 24.32 -4.22 -0.79
C ALA A 171 24.04 -5.29 0.28
N GLY A 172 24.15 -6.59 -0.07
CA GLY A 172 23.86 -7.73 0.81
C GLY A 172 22.40 -8.20 0.74
N LYS A 173 21.92 -8.88 1.79
CA LYS A 173 20.57 -9.48 1.79
C LYS A 173 19.46 -8.48 2.12
N HIS A 174 18.93 -7.81 1.10
CA HIS A 174 17.91 -6.76 1.21
C HIS A 174 16.76 -6.94 0.22
N LYS A 175 15.68 -6.17 0.41
CA LYS A 175 14.70 -5.96 -0.66
C LYS A 175 15.25 -4.91 -1.61
N TYR A 176 15.12 -5.14 -2.90
CA TYR A 176 15.62 -4.24 -3.93
C TYR A 176 14.48 -3.66 -4.77
N ALA A 177 14.70 -2.46 -5.28
CA ALA A 177 13.95 -1.92 -6.40
C ALA A 177 14.63 -2.34 -7.70
N ARG A 178 13.83 -2.64 -8.73
CA ARG A 178 14.30 -3.16 -10.01
C ARG A 178 13.68 -2.37 -11.16
N GLY A 179 14.53 -1.98 -12.11
CA GLY A 179 14.14 -1.28 -13.32
C GLY A 179 13.77 -2.24 -14.43
N LEU A 180 13.72 -1.71 -15.66
CA LEU A 180 13.50 -2.50 -16.87
C LEU A 180 14.52 -3.63 -16.98
N GLY A 181 14.06 -4.81 -17.41
CA GLY A 181 14.89 -6.01 -17.51
C GLY A 181 15.32 -6.62 -16.17
N GLY A 182 14.78 -6.15 -15.04
CA GLY A 182 15.10 -6.71 -13.71
C GLY A 182 16.40 -6.19 -13.10
N VAL A 183 17.02 -5.18 -13.73
CA VAL A 183 18.25 -4.52 -13.26
C VAL A 183 18.02 -3.91 -11.89
N GLU A 184 18.91 -4.20 -10.95
CA GLU A 184 18.87 -3.63 -9.60
C GLU A 184 19.10 -2.12 -9.63
N LEU A 185 18.18 -1.35 -9.03
CA LEU A 185 18.29 0.11 -8.90
C LEU A 185 18.85 0.54 -7.53
N GLY A 186 19.04 -0.42 -6.62
CA GLY A 186 19.41 -0.19 -5.23
C GLY A 186 18.38 -0.78 -4.26
N ARG A 187 18.63 -0.60 -2.97
CA ARG A 187 17.72 -1.11 -1.93
C ARG A 187 16.34 -0.48 -2.12
N ALA A 188 15.29 -1.23 -1.83
CA ALA A 188 13.92 -0.72 -1.90
C ALA A 188 13.72 0.51 -0.99
N SER A 189 14.52 0.66 0.08
CA SER A 189 14.52 1.85 0.93
C SER A 189 15.07 3.11 0.25
N GLU A 190 15.96 2.95 -0.74
CA GLU A 190 16.58 4.03 -1.51
C GLU A 190 15.65 4.46 -2.65
N GLY A 191 14.98 3.51 -3.31
CA GLY A 191 13.94 3.78 -4.32
C GLY A 191 12.59 4.23 -3.75
N ARG A 192 12.52 4.62 -2.47
CA ARG A 192 11.28 4.98 -1.78
C ARG A 192 11.08 6.49 -1.79
N ILE A 193 9.94 6.94 -2.33
CA ILE A 193 9.57 8.35 -2.40
C ILE A 193 8.53 8.68 -1.33
N GLN A 194 8.73 9.77 -0.60
CA GLN A 194 7.76 10.27 0.36
C GLN A 194 6.75 11.20 -0.33
N PHE A 195 5.47 10.97 -0.09
CA PHE A 195 4.37 11.78 -0.60
C PHE A 195 3.80 12.65 0.53
N ARG A 196 3.83 13.97 0.35
CA ARG A 196 3.12 14.94 1.20
C ARG A 196 1.76 15.26 0.57
N PRO A 197 0.63 15.05 1.24
CA PRO A 197 -0.69 15.23 0.64
C PRO A 197 -0.84 16.59 -0.06
N THR A 198 -1.44 16.60 -1.24
CA THR A 198 -1.76 17.84 -1.96
C THR A 198 -3.12 18.36 -1.50
N ILE A 199 -3.13 19.58 -0.95
CA ILE A 199 -4.38 20.23 -0.55
C ILE A 199 -4.99 20.83 -1.81
N LYS A 200 -5.95 20.13 -2.43
CA LYS A 200 -6.82 20.75 -3.42
C LYS A 200 -7.80 21.65 -2.67
N PHE A 201 -7.51 22.95 -2.59
CA PHE A 201 -8.51 23.93 -2.19
C PHE A 201 -9.65 23.89 -3.20
N SER A 202 -10.79 23.30 -2.85
CA SER A 202 -12.01 23.60 -3.57
C SER A 202 -12.32 25.07 -3.29
N LYS A 203 -12.27 25.91 -4.32
CA LYS A 203 -12.77 27.29 -4.18
C LYS A 203 -14.22 27.16 -3.71
N PRO A 204 -14.62 27.77 -2.58
CA PRO A 204 -16.02 27.78 -2.21
C PRO A 204 -16.79 28.40 -3.39
N ASN A 205 -17.80 27.68 -3.85
CA ASN A 205 -18.65 28.11 -4.96
C ASN A 205 -19.46 29.32 -4.49
N ILE A 206 -18.88 30.52 -4.59
CA ILE A 206 -19.48 31.80 -4.17
C ILE A 206 -20.85 32.02 -4.84
N PHE A 207 -21.09 31.41 -6.00
CA PHE A 207 -22.38 31.46 -6.69
C PHE A 207 -23.53 30.69 -6.01
N LYS A 208 -23.28 29.75 -5.09
CA LYS A 208 -24.36 29.07 -4.34
C LYS A 208 -24.87 29.84 -3.12
N ARG A 209 -24.21 30.94 -2.72
CA ARG A 209 -24.65 31.78 -1.59
C ARG A 209 -25.41 33.05 -2.01
N ILE A 210 -25.48 33.36 -3.30
CA ILE A 210 -26.20 34.54 -3.81
C ILE A 210 -27.62 34.16 -4.28
N PHE A 211 -27.93 32.86 -4.40
CA PHE A 211 -29.24 32.35 -4.82
C PHE A 211 -29.84 31.33 -3.84
N ALA A 212 -29.50 31.43 -2.54
CA ALA A 212 -30.12 30.66 -1.47
C ALA A 212 -30.81 31.61 -0.49
#